data_AF-A0AA36JMZ2-F1
#
_entry.id   AF-A0AA36JMZ2-F1
#
_cell.length_a   1.000
_cell.length_b   1.000
_cell.length_c   1.000
_cell.angle_alpha   90.00
_cell.angle_beta   90.00
_cell.angle_gamma   90.00
#
_symmetry.space_group_name_H-M   'P 1'
#
loop_
_entity.id
_entity.type
_entity.pdbx_description
1 polymer ?
#
loop_
_entity_poly.entity_id
_entity_poly.type
_entity_poly.pdbx_seq_one_letter_code
_entity_poly.pdbx_strand_id
1 'polypeptide(L)'
;MREAICIHIGQGGVQIGNACWELFCLEHGIQPDGQMPSDKTIGGGDDAFNTFFSETGAGKHVPRCVMVDLEPTVVDEVRTGTYRQLFHPEQLISGKEDAANNFARGHYTIGKEIVDLVLDRIRKLADNCTGLQGFCVYNAVGGGTGSGLGCLMLERLSVDYGKKSKISFTVWSCPQVATAVVEPYNTVLCVHSLLEHTDVTIMYDNEALYDICRRNLDIERPTYTNLNRLIAQIISSLTASLRFDGALNVDITEFQTNLVPYPRIHFMLTSFAPVISAEKAYHEQLSVAEITMSVFEPASMMVKCDPRHGKYMACCMMYRGDVVPKDVNAAVATIKTKRTIQFVDWCPTGFKCGINYQPPTVVPGGDLAKVMRACCMISNSTAIAEVFSRIDHKFDLMYSKRAFVHHYVGEGMEEGEFSEAREDLAALEKDYEEVGIETAEGEGEEEDGLQPPDFTVFYAQPQAVVLKDAFERDWGSPPEDSEEVAKETYLYGFDLPCYRVNTFQEKIRGTMKNKAQVEAQEEEIPAEERAKKATCEMISSRTCCVQVRLPQLDENVPALKQFALEVSDECLRLNFPMLPRSKKAAYANLVVWWCGPRPERIAEVRSGESQWMGCGGRGGLESVWV
;
A
#
# COMPACT_ATOMS: atom_id res chain seq x y z
N MET A 1 2.99 -7.81 17.37
CA MET A 1 1.93 -6.83 17.07
C MET A 1 2.31 -6.01 15.85
N ARG A 2 1.36 -5.26 15.31
CA ARG A 2 1.48 -4.46 14.08
C ARG A 2 1.27 -2.99 14.43
N GLU A 3 2.22 -2.40 15.15
CA GLU A 3 2.07 -1.02 15.65
C GLU A 3 2.25 0.02 14.55
N ALA A 4 1.47 1.10 14.62
CA ALA A 4 1.57 2.25 13.72
C ALA A 4 1.67 3.55 14.53
N ILE A 5 2.56 4.45 14.11
CA ILE A 5 2.75 5.75 14.77
C ILE A 5 2.08 6.84 13.93
N CYS A 6 1.18 7.61 14.54
CA CYS A 6 0.54 8.74 13.87
C CYS A 6 1.28 10.06 14.16
N ILE A 7 1.69 10.78 13.12
CA ILE A 7 2.39 12.05 13.21
C ILE A 7 1.49 13.14 12.65
N HIS A 8 1.07 14.07 13.49
CA HIS A 8 0.17 15.18 13.12
C HIS A 8 0.97 16.47 13.06
N ILE A 9 1.02 17.11 11.89
CA ILE A 9 1.92 18.24 11.61
C ILE A 9 1.12 19.49 11.21
N GLY A 10 1.34 20.57 11.95
CA GLY A 10 0.71 21.87 11.77
C GLY A 10 -0.78 21.87 12.16
N GLN A 11 -1.38 23.06 12.15
CA GLN A 11 -2.80 23.26 12.52
C GLN A 11 -3.75 22.24 11.88
N GLY A 12 -3.70 22.06 10.55
CA GLY A 12 -4.59 21.15 9.85
C GLY A 12 -4.43 19.69 10.29
N GLY A 13 -3.18 19.24 10.44
CA GLY A 13 -2.88 17.88 10.92
C GLY A 13 -3.33 17.67 12.36
N VAL A 14 -3.04 18.61 13.27
CA VAL A 14 -3.38 18.51 14.69
C VAL A 14 -4.91 18.52 14.91
N GLN A 15 -5.64 19.38 14.21
CA GLN A 15 -7.10 19.45 14.34
C GLN A 15 -7.79 18.19 13.79
N ILE A 16 -7.32 17.64 12.67
CA ILE A 16 -7.79 16.33 12.16
C ILE A 16 -7.45 15.23 13.16
N GLY A 17 -6.21 15.23 13.67
CA GLY A 17 -5.75 14.27 14.66
C GLY A 17 -6.63 14.25 15.91
N ASN A 18 -7.02 15.42 16.43
CA ASN A 18 -7.92 15.53 17.58
C ASN A 18 -9.28 14.86 17.31
N ALA A 19 -9.89 15.12 16.14
CA ALA A 19 -11.15 14.49 15.74
C ALA A 19 -11.01 12.96 15.52
N CYS A 20 -9.89 12.51 14.95
CA CYS A 20 -9.59 11.09 14.77
C CYS A 20 -9.45 10.36 16.11
N TRP A 21 -8.67 10.90 17.05
CA TRP A 21 -8.46 10.27 18.35
C TRP A 21 -9.71 10.29 19.23
N GLU A 22 -10.53 11.34 19.16
CA GLU A 22 -11.87 11.35 19.77
C GLU A 22 -12.69 10.16 19.27
N LEU A 23 -12.73 9.96 17.95
CA LEU A 23 -13.47 8.87 17.35
C LEU A 23 -12.89 7.49 17.69
N PHE A 24 -11.56 7.33 17.69
CA PHE A 24 -10.92 6.07 18.06
C PHE A 24 -11.22 5.70 19.52
N CYS A 25 -11.18 6.67 20.43
CA CYS A 25 -11.57 6.44 21.82
C CYS A 25 -13.03 5.96 21.94
N LEU A 26 -13.95 6.60 21.21
CA LEU A 26 -15.36 6.20 21.22
C LEU A 26 -15.59 4.79 20.64
N GLU A 27 -14.88 4.42 19.58
CA GLU A 27 -14.99 3.10 18.97
C GLU A 27 -14.47 1.97 19.87
N HIS A 28 -13.40 2.24 20.62
CA HIS A 28 -12.80 1.28 21.55
C HIS A 28 -13.38 1.36 22.98
N GLY A 29 -14.27 2.32 23.26
CA GLY A 29 -14.83 2.52 24.61
C GLY A 29 -13.82 3.08 25.63
N ILE A 30 -12.75 3.73 25.15
CA ILE A 30 -11.73 4.39 25.97
C ILE A 30 -12.27 5.74 26.42
N GLN A 31 -12.22 5.99 27.73
CA GLN A 31 -12.63 7.25 28.32
C GLN A 31 -11.60 8.35 28.06
N PRO A 32 -11.97 9.65 28.17
CA PRO A 32 -11.04 10.75 27.94
C PRO A 32 -9.81 10.81 28.87
N ASP A 33 -9.86 10.11 30.00
CA ASP A 33 -8.73 9.93 30.93
C ASP A 33 -7.76 8.79 30.53
N GLY A 34 -8.10 8.05 29.46
CA GLY A 34 -7.37 6.89 28.95
C GLY A 34 -7.72 5.57 29.64
N GLN A 35 -8.69 5.55 30.55
CA GLN A 35 -9.14 4.31 31.19
C GLN A 35 -10.12 3.56 30.28
N MET A 36 -10.03 2.23 30.27
CA MET A 36 -10.93 1.35 29.52
C MET A 36 -11.59 0.37 30.49
N PRO A 37 -12.80 0.68 31.01
CA PRO A 37 -13.47 -0.19 32.00
C PRO A 37 -13.80 -1.60 31.49
N SER A 38 -13.86 -1.78 30.17
CA SER A 38 -14.13 -3.06 29.51
C SER A 38 -12.90 -3.96 29.42
N ASP A 39 -11.70 -3.39 29.52
CA ASP A 39 -10.47 -4.18 29.48
C ASP A 39 -10.21 -4.81 30.85
N LYS A 40 -10.17 -6.15 30.87
CA LYS A 40 -9.93 -6.94 32.08
C LYS A 40 -8.49 -7.46 32.14
N THR A 41 -7.68 -7.18 31.14
CA THR A 41 -6.33 -7.71 30.94
C THR A 41 -5.27 -6.62 31.07
N ILE A 42 -5.29 -5.95 32.23
CA ILE A 42 -4.31 -4.91 32.57
C ILE A 42 -2.89 -5.49 32.48
N GLY A 43 -2.09 -4.98 31.53
CA GLY A 43 -0.67 -5.31 31.34
C GLY A 43 -0.39 -6.63 30.64
N GLY A 44 -1.34 -7.20 29.87
CA GLY A 44 -1.12 -8.51 29.25
C GLY A 44 -2.00 -8.91 28.05
N GLY A 45 -2.83 -8.02 27.49
CA GLY A 45 -3.65 -8.36 26.31
C GLY A 45 -2.96 -8.01 24.99
N ASP A 46 -2.76 -8.98 24.09
CA ASP A 46 -2.39 -8.73 22.68
C ASP A 46 -3.65 -8.37 21.86
N ASP A 47 -4.43 -7.39 22.32
CA ASP A 47 -5.66 -6.99 21.65
C ASP A 47 -5.37 -6.14 20.39
N ALA A 48 -6.23 -6.26 19.37
CA ALA A 48 -6.05 -5.61 18.07
C ALA A 48 -5.95 -4.07 18.13
N PHE A 49 -6.41 -3.42 19.20
CA PHE A 49 -6.32 -1.96 19.36
C PHE A 49 -4.97 -1.47 19.92
N ASN A 50 -4.13 -2.37 20.44
CA ASN A 50 -2.76 -2.04 20.88
C ASN A 50 -1.82 -1.67 19.73
N THR A 51 -2.28 -1.81 18.50
CA THR A 51 -1.62 -1.27 17.30
C THR A 51 -1.51 0.26 17.35
N PHE A 52 -2.53 0.95 17.86
CA PHE A 52 -2.61 2.42 17.93
C PHE A 52 -2.45 2.97 19.36
N PHE A 53 -2.71 2.15 20.38
CA PHE A 53 -2.55 2.52 21.78
C PHE A 53 -1.40 1.75 22.44
N SER A 54 -0.72 2.38 23.38
CA SER A 54 0.19 1.72 24.32
C SER A 54 -0.46 1.68 25.70
N GLU A 55 -0.41 0.53 26.35
CA GLU A 55 -0.92 0.37 27.71
C GLU A 55 0.17 0.70 28.74
N THR A 56 -0.19 1.44 29.78
CA THR A 56 0.65 1.69 30.95
C THR A 56 0.26 0.74 32.08
N GLY A 57 1.18 0.45 33.02
CA GLY A 57 0.90 -0.43 34.16
C GLY A 57 -0.24 0.02 35.10
N ALA A 58 -0.80 1.21 34.90
CA ALA A 58 -1.98 1.72 35.61
C ALA A 58 -3.30 1.48 34.84
N GLY A 59 -3.29 0.67 33.77
CA GLY A 59 -4.45 0.41 32.91
C GLY A 59 -4.83 1.59 32.00
N LYS A 60 -3.98 2.62 31.92
CA LYS A 60 -4.20 3.78 31.06
C LYS A 60 -3.64 3.50 29.67
N HIS A 61 -4.50 3.69 28.67
CA HIS A 61 -4.22 3.58 27.25
C HIS A 61 -3.79 4.95 26.71
N VAL A 62 -2.56 5.03 26.21
CA VAL A 62 -1.96 6.24 25.66
C VAL A 62 -1.83 6.09 24.13
N PRO A 63 -2.31 7.05 23.33
CA PRO A 63 -2.14 7.06 21.88
C PRO A 63 -0.67 7.01 21.44
N ARG A 64 -0.36 6.20 20.43
CA ARG A 64 0.93 6.19 19.72
C ARG A 64 0.95 7.32 18.68
N CYS A 65 0.98 8.56 19.16
CA CYS A 65 1.02 9.72 18.29
C CYS A 65 2.00 10.79 18.74
N VAL A 66 2.38 11.63 17.79
CA VAL A 66 3.10 12.87 18.03
C VAL A 66 2.32 13.99 17.35
N MET A 67 2.04 15.07 18.08
CA MET A 67 1.42 16.27 17.53
C MET A 67 2.45 17.38 17.56
N VAL A 68 2.72 17.97 16.41
CA VAL A 68 3.77 18.98 16.23
C VAL A 68 3.17 20.19 15.54
N ASP A 69 3.39 21.34 16.14
CA ASP A 69 3.15 22.62 15.47
C ASP A 69 4.26 23.61 15.83
N LEU A 70 4.54 24.55 14.93
CA LEU A 70 5.52 25.62 15.16
C LEU A 70 4.93 26.74 16.01
N GLU A 71 3.60 26.82 16.11
CA GLU A 71 2.86 27.70 17.01
C GLU A 71 2.19 26.91 18.15
N PRO A 72 2.11 27.43 19.39
CA PRO A 72 1.50 26.69 20.49
C PRO A 72 -0.03 26.64 20.46
N THR A 73 -0.72 27.57 19.79
CA THR A 73 -2.16 27.80 19.92
C THR A 73 -3.01 26.52 19.76
N VAL A 74 -2.80 25.77 18.68
CA VAL A 74 -3.60 24.58 18.38
C VAL A 74 -3.23 23.39 19.28
N VAL A 75 -1.94 23.28 19.64
CA VAL A 75 -1.46 22.23 20.55
C VAL A 75 -1.94 22.48 21.98
N ASP A 76 -2.04 23.75 22.39
CA ASP A 76 -2.54 24.15 23.70
C ASP A 76 -4.05 23.90 23.85
N GLU A 77 -4.83 23.98 22.77
CA GLU A 77 -6.23 23.52 22.74
C GLU A 77 -6.31 22.02 23.07
N VAL A 78 -5.39 21.19 22.56
CA VAL A 78 -5.34 19.75 22.91
C VAL A 78 -4.93 19.55 24.37
N ARG A 79 -3.98 20.35 24.88
CA ARG A 79 -3.54 20.31 26.30
C ARG A 79 -4.61 20.75 27.28
N THR A 80 -5.57 21.57 26.87
CA THR A 80 -6.62 22.11 27.74
C THR A 80 -8.00 21.51 27.47
N GLY A 81 -8.16 20.81 26.34
CA GLY A 81 -9.41 20.20 25.91
C GLY A 81 -9.82 18.96 26.71
N THR A 82 -10.90 18.33 26.24
CA THR A 82 -11.52 17.15 26.89
C THR A 82 -10.53 15.99 27.07
N TYR A 83 -9.70 15.74 26.05
CA TYR A 83 -8.72 14.64 26.00
C TYR A 83 -7.33 15.03 26.52
N ARG A 84 -7.22 16.10 27.32
CA ARG A 84 -5.94 16.57 27.89
C ARG A 84 -5.15 15.51 28.66
N GLN A 85 -5.85 14.55 29.27
CA GLN A 85 -5.22 13.48 30.05
C GLN A 85 -4.84 12.29 29.19
N LEU A 86 -5.35 12.17 27.96
CA LEU A 86 -5.11 11.01 27.11
C LEU A 86 -3.67 10.97 26.58
N PHE A 87 -3.18 12.11 26.07
CA PHE A 87 -1.86 12.21 25.45
C PHE A 87 -0.74 12.33 26.47
N HIS A 88 0.45 11.82 26.14
CA HIS A 88 1.62 12.08 26.95
C HIS A 88 2.11 13.52 26.67
N PRO A 89 2.39 14.36 27.69
CA PRO A 89 2.77 15.76 27.47
C PRO A 89 3.99 15.94 26.56
N GLU A 90 4.92 14.98 26.56
CA GLU A 90 6.10 15.02 25.69
C GLU A 90 5.82 14.69 24.21
N GLN A 91 4.65 14.14 23.89
CA GLN A 91 4.20 13.91 22.51
C GLN A 91 3.60 15.17 21.88
N LEU A 92 3.28 16.19 22.69
CA LEU A 92 2.68 17.45 22.27
C LEU A 92 3.78 18.51 22.16
N ILE A 93 4.32 18.67 20.96
CA ILE A 93 5.47 19.51 20.67
C ILE A 93 4.99 20.82 20.03
N SER A 94 5.38 21.94 20.63
CA SER A 94 4.99 23.28 20.19
C SER A 94 6.23 24.15 20.06
N GLY A 95 6.38 24.84 18.93
CA GLY A 95 7.36 25.91 18.74
C GLY A 95 6.90 27.22 19.39
N LYS A 96 7.61 28.31 19.05
CA LYS A 96 7.28 29.68 19.48
C LYS A 96 6.83 30.58 18.36
N GLU A 97 7.33 30.33 17.15
CA GLU A 97 7.10 31.15 15.97
C GLU A 97 6.54 30.26 14.87
N ASP A 98 5.51 30.75 14.18
CA ASP A 98 4.88 30.03 13.09
C ASP A 98 5.69 30.13 11.79
N ALA A 99 5.33 29.28 10.83
CA ALA A 99 5.86 29.35 9.47
C ALA A 99 5.22 30.47 8.63
N ALA A 100 4.22 31.20 9.14
CA ALA A 100 3.54 32.31 8.47
C ALA A 100 3.10 32.00 7.02
N ASN A 101 2.56 30.78 6.80
CA ASN A 101 2.20 30.25 5.47
C ASN A 101 3.34 30.20 4.44
N ASN A 102 4.59 30.13 4.89
CA ASN A 102 5.77 30.03 4.03
C ASN A 102 6.44 28.65 4.20
N PHE A 103 6.49 27.87 3.12
CA PHE A 103 7.20 26.59 3.07
C PHE A 103 8.66 26.70 3.53
N ALA A 104 9.38 27.71 3.04
CA ALA A 104 10.81 27.87 3.32
C ALA A 104 11.08 28.06 4.82
N ARG A 105 10.20 28.77 5.54
CA ARG A 105 10.30 28.88 7.00
C ARG A 105 10.11 27.54 7.70
N GLY A 106 9.11 26.79 7.28
CA GLY A 106 8.79 25.48 7.82
C GLY A 106 9.88 24.44 7.53
N HIS A 107 10.60 24.56 6.41
CA HIS A 107 11.59 23.58 5.97
C HIS A 107 13.04 23.96 6.33
N TYR A 108 13.44 25.21 6.07
CA TYR A 108 14.85 25.63 6.11
C TYR A 108 15.27 26.38 7.37
N THR A 109 14.41 27.23 7.95
CA THR A 109 14.77 28.07 9.11
C THR A 109 14.20 27.50 10.40
N ILE A 110 12.93 27.76 10.69
CA ILE A 110 12.28 27.41 11.96
C ILE A 110 12.15 25.89 12.11
N GLY A 111 11.83 25.17 11.02
CA GLY A 111 11.67 23.71 11.08
C GLY A 111 12.92 22.96 11.52
N LYS A 112 14.11 23.45 11.14
CA LYS A 112 15.38 22.82 11.53
C LYS A 112 15.66 22.91 13.03
N GLU A 113 15.10 23.91 13.72
CA GLU A 113 15.28 24.05 15.16
C GLU A 113 14.48 22.98 15.94
N ILE A 114 13.32 22.56 15.41
CA ILE A 114 12.42 21.64 16.11
C ILE A 114 12.55 20.18 15.65
N VAL A 115 13.05 19.93 14.44
CA VAL A 115 13.07 18.59 13.81
C VAL A 115 13.79 17.56 14.68
N ASP A 116 14.93 17.90 15.27
CA ASP A 116 15.72 16.97 16.09
C ASP A 116 14.97 16.56 17.36
N LEU A 117 14.23 17.49 17.97
CA LEU A 117 13.38 17.22 19.12
C LEU A 117 12.24 16.26 18.73
N VAL A 118 11.59 16.50 17.60
CA VAL A 118 10.48 15.67 17.12
C VAL A 118 10.97 14.25 16.81
N LEU A 119 12.11 14.11 16.13
CA LEU A 119 12.71 12.81 15.80
C LEU A 119 13.11 12.03 17.06
N ASP A 120 13.64 12.68 18.10
CA ASP A 120 13.90 12.02 19.39
C ASP A 120 12.62 11.47 20.04
N ARG A 121 11.51 12.21 19.95
CA ARG A 121 10.21 11.74 20.47
C ARG A 121 9.63 10.60 19.65
N ILE A 122 9.73 10.65 18.33
CA ILE A 122 9.30 9.55 17.45
C ILE A 122 10.14 8.30 17.74
N ARG A 123 11.45 8.45 17.93
CA ARG A 123 12.35 7.35 18.25
C ARG A 123 11.97 6.66 19.55
N LYS A 124 11.67 7.41 20.62
CA LYS A 124 11.16 6.86 21.88
C LYS A 124 9.87 6.05 21.70
N LEU A 125 8.97 6.49 20.83
CA LEU A 125 7.75 5.72 20.52
C LEU A 125 8.05 4.47 19.68
N ALA A 126 8.97 4.57 18.73
CA ALA A 126 9.41 3.44 17.92
C ALA A 126 10.11 2.36 18.77
N ASP A 127 10.94 2.76 19.73
CA ASP A 127 11.61 1.85 20.68
C ASP A 127 10.61 1.13 21.60
N ASN A 128 9.47 1.78 21.89
CA ASN A 128 8.34 1.18 22.63
C ASN A 128 7.45 0.27 21.76
N CYS A 129 7.77 0.06 20.49
CA CYS A 129 7.03 -0.84 19.60
C CYS A 129 7.80 -2.15 19.41
N THR A 130 7.09 -3.28 19.45
CA THR A 130 7.67 -4.61 19.19
C THR A 130 7.82 -4.87 17.68
N GLY A 131 6.91 -4.33 16.86
CA GLY A 131 6.86 -4.56 15.43
C GLY A 131 6.25 -3.38 14.66
N LEU A 132 6.92 -2.22 14.69
CA LEU A 132 6.49 -1.02 13.95
C LEU A 132 6.30 -1.34 12.46
N GLN A 133 5.07 -1.17 11.95
CA GLN A 133 4.76 -1.31 10.52
C GLN A 133 5.20 -0.07 9.74
N GLY A 134 4.84 1.11 10.24
CA GLY A 134 4.97 2.35 9.50
C GLY A 134 4.49 3.59 10.24
N PHE A 135 4.49 4.69 9.50
CA PHE A 135 4.06 6.01 9.97
C PHE A 135 2.83 6.46 9.20
N CYS A 136 1.84 7.00 9.91
CA CYS A 136 0.70 7.70 9.35
C CYS A 136 0.92 9.20 9.56
N VAL A 137 1.24 9.94 8.50
CA VAL A 137 1.53 11.37 8.56
C VAL A 137 0.28 12.15 8.16
N TYR A 138 -0.11 13.12 8.99
CA TYR A 138 -1.26 13.98 8.76
C TYR A 138 -0.78 15.42 8.62
N ASN A 139 -0.98 16.02 7.45
CA ASN A 139 -0.53 17.37 7.17
C ASN A 139 -1.43 18.08 6.15
N ALA A 140 -1.37 19.41 6.16
CA ALA A 140 -2.03 20.25 5.15
C ALA A 140 -0.98 20.82 4.19
N VAL A 141 -1.14 20.57 2.88
CA VAL A 141 -0.14 20.97 1.87
C VAL A 141 -0.13 22.48 1.59
N GLY A 142 -1.22 23.18 1.90
CA GLY A 142 -1.31 24.63 1.72
C GLY A 142 -0.61 25.45 2.82
N GLY A 143 -0.46 24.89 4.03
CA GLY A 143 0.09 25.62 5.17
C GLY A 143 1.61 25.57 5.23
N GLY A 144 2.27 26.60 5.77
CA GLY A 144 3.74 26.66 5.86
C GLY A 144 4.36 25.56 6.73
N THR A 145 3.75 25.28 7.90
CA THR A 145 4.18 24.20 8.79
C THR A 145 3.84 22.83 8.20
N GLY A 146 2.60 22.64 7.75
CA GLY A 146 2.14 21.34 7.22
C GLY A 146 2.89 20.90 5.97
N SER A 147 3.24 21.84 5.08
CA SER A 147 4.08 21.59 3.92
C SER A 147 5.56 21.50 4.31
N GLY A 148 6.18 22.61 4.74
CA GLY A 148 7.62 22.71 4.95
C GLY A 148 8.17 21.75 6.00
N LEU A 149 7.63 21.80 7.23
CA LEU A 149 8.05 20.91 8.31
C LEU A 149 7.63 19.46 8.00
N GLY A 150 6.46 19.27 7.35
CA GLY A 150 6.01 17.96 6.89
C GLY A 150 7.00 17.28 5.96
N CYS A 151 7.47 17.99 4.94
CA CYS A 151 8.46 17.50 3.97
C CYS A 151 9.80 17.21 4.65
N LEU A 152 10.29 18.12 5.50
CA LEU A 152 11.52 17.92 6.26
C LEU A 152 11.44 16.66 7.14
N MET A 153 10.29 16.43 7.79
CA MET A 153 10.07 15.24 8.60
C MET A 153 10.07 13.97 7.76
N LEU A 154 9.44 13.98 6.58
CA LEU A 154 9.39 12.82 5.68
C LEU A 154 10.77 12.43 5.13
N GLU A 155 11.61 13.42 4.78
CA GLU A 155 13.01 13.21 4.40
C GLU A 155 13.79 12.51 5.52
N ARG A 156 13.70 13.04 6.74
CA ARG A 156 14.42 12.49 7.91
C ARG A 156 13.92 11.10 8.29
N LEU A 157 12.60 10.87 8.24
CA LEU A 157 12.03 9.55 8.48
C LEU A 157 12.45 8.54 7.40
N SER A 158 12.67 8.97 6.16
CA SER A 158 13.16 8.10 5.10
C SER A 158 14.63 7.72 5.31
N VAL A 159 15.44 8.63 5.87
CA VAL A 159 16.84 8.34 6.25
C VAL A 159 16.90 7.37 7.44
N ASP A 160 16.18 7.66 8.52
CA ASP A 160 16.25 6.87 9.76
C ASP A 160 15.48 5.53 9.65
N TYR A 161 14.33 5.54 8.96
CA TYR A 161 13.39 4.42 8.87
C TYR A 161 13.04 4.03 7.42
N GLY A 162 14.02 4.01 6.52
CA GLY A 162 13.79 3.78 5.08
C GLY A 162 13.08 2.47 4.67
N LYS A 163 13.01 1.46 5.54
CA LYS A 163 12.27 0.21 5.27
C LYS A 163 10.81 0.24 5.72
N LYS A 164 10.39 1.27 6.46
CA LYS A 164 9.05 1.37 7.03
C LYS A 164 8.14 2.14 6.08
N SER A 165 6.91 1.65 5.94
CA SER A 165 5.92 2.28 5.07
C SER A 165 5.44 3.60 5.64
N LYS A 166 5.21 4.59 4.78
CA LYS A 166 4.75 5.93 5.14
C LYS A 166 3.47 6.24 4.36
N ILE A 167 2.36 6.35 5.08
CA ILE A 167 1.06 6.74 4.52
C ILE A 167 0.79 8.18 4.93
N SER A 168 0.51 9.04 3.96
CA SER A 168 0.21 10.44 4.21
C SER A 168 -1.28 10.73 3.99
N PHE A 169 -1.92 11.36 4.96
CA PHE A 169 -3.27 11.91 4.88
C PHE A 169 -3.15 13.41 4.71
N THR A 170 -3.36 13.87 3.47
CA THR A 170 -3.05 15.24 3.06
C THR A 170 -4.32 16.03 2.80
N VAL A 171 -4.42 17.22 3.39
CA VAL A 171 -5.48 18.19 3.07
C VAL A 171 -4.98 19.15 2.01
N TRP A 172 -5.69 19.21 0.90
CA TRP A 172 -5.37 19.97 -0.29
C TRP A 172 -6.00 21.35 -0.27
N SER A 173 -5.24 22.32 -0.80
CA SER A 173 -5.66 23.71 -0.93
C SER A 173 -6.79 23.85 -1.96
N CYS A 174 -7.80 24.65 -1.63
CA CYS A 174 -8.92 24.97 -2.52
C CYS A 174 -9.02 26.49 -2.68
N PRO A 175 -9.25 27.04 -3.90
CA PRO A 175 -9.36 28.48 -4.13
C PRO A 175 -10.53 29.17 -3.40
N GLN A 176 -11.63 28.46 -3.13
CA GLN A 176 -12.82 29.06 -2.49
C GLN A 176 -12.69 29.19 -0.97
N VAL A 177 -11.85 28.34 -0.37
CA VAL A 177 -11.63 28.27 1.09
C VAL A 177 -10.17 28.56 1.45
N ALA A 178 -9.37 29.00 0.47
CA ALA A 178 -7.96 29.34 0.69
C ALA A 178 -7.88 30.49 1.70
N THR A 179 -7.07 30.28 2.72
CA THR A 179 -6.80 31.29 3.74
C THR A 179 -5.54 32.09 3.39
N ALA A 180 -4.65 31.51 2.59
CA ALA A 180 -3.42 32.15 2.13
C ALA A 180 -3.33 32.20 0.59
N VAL A 181 -2.79 33.30 0.08
CA VAL A 181 -2.60 33.52 -1.37
C VAL A 181 -1.51 32.61 -1.93
N VAL A 182 -0.53 32.24 -1.10
CA VAL A 182 0.65 31.45 -1.50
C VAL A 182 0.47 29.94 -1.36
N GLU A 183 -0.75 29.46 -1.06
CA GLU A 183 -1.03 28.02 -0.96
C GLU A 183 -0.59 27.20 -2.19
N PRO A 184 -0.74 27.69 -3.45
CA PRO A 184 -0.26 26.93 -4.61
C PRO A 184 1.26 26.74 -4.61
N TYR A 185 2.05 27.70 -4.14
CA TYR A 185 3.50 27.54 -4.01
C TYR A 185 3.85 26.47 -2.99
N ASN A 186 3.25 26.54 -1.80
CA ASN A 186 3.48 25.55 -0.76
C ASN A 186 3.07 24.15 -1.21
N THR A 187 1.97 24.04 -1.97
CA THR A 187 1.47 22.75 -2.45
C THR A 187 2.41 22.11 -3.47
N VAL A 188 2.87 22.86 -4.48
CA VAL A 188 3.81 22.33 -5.49
C VAL A 188 5.12 21.88 -4.84
N LEU A 189 5.68 22.68 -3.94
CA LEU A 189 6.88 22.31 -3.19
C LEU A 189 6.66 21.10 -2.28
N CYS A 190 5.49 21.00 -1.66
CA CYS A 190 5.14 19.86 -0.82
C CYS A 190 5.03 18.57 -1.64
N VAL A 191 4.35 18.62 -2.79
CA VAL A 191 4.15 17.47 -3.67
C VAL A 191 5.48 16.91 -4.17
N HIS A 192 6.44 17.79 -4.48
CA HIS A 192 7.79 17.37 -4.88
C HIS A 192 8.46 16.48 -3.83
N SER A 193 8.44 16.84 -2.54
CA SER A 193 9.00 15.96 -1.49
C SER A 193 8.11 14.75 -1.18
N LEU A 194 6.78 14.88 -1.29
CA LEU A 194 5.85 13.77 -1.09
C LEU A 194 6.09 12.65 -2.12
N LEU A 195 6.43 13.02 -3.37
CA LEU A 195 6.70 12.10 -4.46
C LEU A 195 7.83 11.11 -4.15
N GLU A 196 8.89 11.55 -3.49
CA GLU A 196 10.05 10.72 -3.19
C GLU A 196 9.91 9.95 -1.86
N HIS A 197 9.28 10.57 -0.85
CA HIS A 197 9.34 10.10 0.52
C HIS A 197 8.04 9.50 1.05
N THR A 198 6.97 9.40 0.26
CA THR A 198 5.73 8.74 0.69
C THR A 198 5.42 7.53 -0.16
N ASP A 199 4.85 6.49 0.47
CA ASP A 199 4.49 5.26 -0.22
C ASP A 199 3.05 5.32 -0.75
N VAL A 200 2.14 5.96 0.00
CA VAL A 200 0.74 6.19 -0.37
C VAL A 200 0.31 7.55 0.17
N THR A 201 -0.21 8.41 -0.70
CA THR A 201 -0.75 9.71 -0.30
C THR A 201 -2.26 9.74 -0.57
N ILE A 202 -3.03 9.85 0.51
CA ILE A 202 -4.47 10.00 0.46
C ILE A 202 -4.80 11.49 0.45
N MET A 203 -5.61 11.89 -0.54
CA MET A 203 -5.94 13.29 -0.77
C MET A 203 -7.35 13.62 -0.27
N TYR A 204 -7.46 14.75 0.43
CA TYR A 204 -8.72 15.36 0.84
C TYR A 204 -8.79 16.80 0.33
N ASP A 205 -9.77 17.10 -0.51
CA ASP A 205 -10.00 18.46 -0.99
C ASP A 205 -11.04 19.13 -0.08
N ASN A 206 -10.67 20.29 0.48
CA ASN A 206 -11.60 21.07 1.29
C ASN A 206 -12.86 21.43 0.50
N GLU A 207 -12.76 21.77 -0.80
CA GLU A 207 -13.95 22.15 -1.59
C GLU A 207 -14.99 21.03 -1.65
N ALA A 208 -14.52 19.82 -1.94
CA ALA A 208 -15.37 18.65 -2.06
C ALA A 208 -16.04 18.32 -0.72
N LEU A 209 -15.27 18.41 0.38
CA LEU A 209 -15.81 18.21 1.72
C LEU A 209 -16.86 19.27 2.09
N TYR A 210 -16.62 20.54 1.76
CA TYR A 210 -17.60 21.62 1.94
C TYR A 210 -18.88 21.36 1.16
N ASP A 211 -18.78 20.94 -0.10
CA ASP A 211 -19.91 20.62 -0.97
C ASP A 211 -20.72 19.44 -0.42
N ILE A 212 -20.05 18.38 0.06
CA ILE A 212 -20.68 17.21 0.68
C ILE A 212 -21.39 17.60 1.98
N CYS A 213 -20.74 18.34 2.87
CA CYS A 213 -21.38 18.80 4.12
C CYS A 213 -22.62 19.66 3.84
N ARG A 214 -22.57 20.53 2.84
CA ARG A 214 -23.70 21.39 2.50
C ARG A 214 -24.86 20.63 1.87
N ARG A 215 -24.57 19.68 0.99
CA ARG A 215 -25.59 18.93 0.23
C ARG A 215 -26.21 17.79 1.04
N ASN A 216 -25.39 17.02 1.74
CA ASN A 216 -25.81 15.77 2.38
C ASN A 216 -26.14 15.94 3.87
N LEU A 217 -25.45 16.85 4.56
CA LEU A 217 -25.70 17.13 5.98
C LEU A 217 -26.62 18.34 6.21
N ASP A 218 -27.04 19.03 5.13
CA ASP A 218 -27.86 20.24 5.15
C ASP A 218 -27.27 21.40 5.99
N ILE A 219 -25.94 21.46 6.09
CA ILE A 219 -25.23 22.52 6.82
C ILE A 219 -24.98 23.71 5.89
N GLU A 220 -25.64 24.84 6.11
CA GLU A 220 -25.52 26.03 5.24
C GLU A 220 -24.09 26.59 5.19
N ARG A 221 -23.39 26.59 6.34
CA ARG A 221 -22.01 27.07 6.48
C ARG A 221 -21.17 26.07 7.29
N PRO A 222 -20.55 25.07 6.64
CA PRO A 222 -19.69 24.10 7.32
C PRO A 222 -18.51 24.79 8.01
N THR A 223 -18.16 24.34 9.21
CA THR A 223 -16.95 24.77 9.93
C THR A 223 -15.87 23.70 9.83
N TYR A 224 -14.61 24.02 10.17
CA TYR A 224 -13.53 23.03 10.21
C TYR A 224 -13.85 21.85 11.14
N THR A 225 -14.62 22.05 12.21
CA THR A 225 -15.07 20.94 13.07
C THR A 225 -15.95 19.94 12.30
N ASN A 226 -16.85 20.42 11.44
CA ASN A 226 -17.71 19.55 10.62
C ASN A 226 -16.89 18.78 9.59
N LEU A 227 -15.95 19.45 8.91
CA LEU A 227 -15.06 18.82 7.92
C LEU A 227 -14.15 17.78 8.56
N ASN A 228 -13.52 18.13 9.68
CA ASN A 228 -12.59 17.24 10.40
C ASN A 228 -13.31 16.00 10.94
N ARG A 229 -14.58 16.12 11.36
CA ARG A 229 -15.39 14.96 11.75
C ARG A 229 -15.68 14.03 10.57
N LEU A 230 -15.96 14.57 9.38
CA LEU A 230 -16.14 13.77 8.18
C LEU A 230 -14.83 13.08 7.77
N ILE A 231 -13.71 13.81 7.75
CA ILE A 231 -12.36 13.26 7.50
C ILE A 231 -12.02 12.16 8.52
N ALA A 232 -12.32 12.37 9.81
CA ALA A 232 -12.08 11.38 10.86
C ALA A 232 -12.86 10.08 10.63
N GLN A 233 -14.10 10.14 10.14
CA GLN A 233 -14.89 8.94 9.80
C GLN A 233 -14.27 8.14 8.65
N ILE A 234 -13.72 8.84 7.67
CA ILE A 234 -13.02 8.24 6.54
C ILE A 234 -11.74 7.57 7.04
N ILE A 235 -10.87 8.31 7.73
CA ILE A 235 -9.62 7.78 8.29
C ILE A 235 -9.89 6.60 9.22
N SER A 236 -10.95 6.68 10.03
CA SER A 236 -11.38 5.57 10.87
C SER A 236 -11.75 4.34 10.06
N SER A 237 -12.47 4.50 8.96
CA SER A 237 -12.84 3.38 8.08
C SER A 237 -11.64 2.77 7.36
N LEU A 238 -10.63 3.58 6.99
CA LEU A 238 -9.41 3.12 6.34
C LEU A 238 -8.47 2.40 7.31
N THR A 239 -8.36 2.90 8.54
CA THR A 239 -7.52 2.32 9.59
C THR A 239 -8.23 1.23 10.40
N ALA A 240 -9.52 0.99 10.15
CA ALA A 240 -10.30 -0.01 10.88
C ALA A 240 -9.71 -1.42 10.76
N SER A 241 -9.12 -1.78 9.62
CA SER A 241 -8.46 -3.08 9.41
C SER A 241 -7.19 -3.28 10.26
N LEU A 242 -6.60 -2.18 10.76
CA LEU A 242 -5.42 -2.22 11.62
C LEU A 242 -5.80 -2.26 13.10
N ARG A 243 -6.98 -1.75 13.46
CA ARG A 243 -7.44 -1.59 14.85
C ARG A 243 -8.41 -2.68 15.29
N PHE A 244 -9.10 -3.30 14.35
CA PHE A 244 -10.09 -4.35 14.60
C PHE A 244 -9.75 -5.59 13.80
N ASP A 245 -10.13 -6.74 14.35
CA ASP A 245 -10.09 -7.97 13.60
C ASP A 245 -11.29 -8.05 12.65
N GLY A 246 -11.01 -8.18 11.36
CA GLY A 246 -11.97 -8.32 10.29
C GLY A 246 -11.73 -9.60 9.47
N ALA A 247 -12.72 -9.99 8.68
CA ALA A 247 -12.62 -11.18 7.83
C ALA A 247 -11.59 -11.02 6.70
N LEU A 248 -11.28 -9.77 6.33
CA LEU A 248 -10.29 -9.43 5.33
C LEU A 248 -9.58 -8.13 5.76
N ASN A 249 -8.50 -8.30 6.52
CA ASN A 249 -7.69 -7.19 7.02
C ASN A 249 -6.67 -6.76 5.97
N VAL A 250 -6.59 -5.46 5.75
CA VAL A 250 -5.58 -4.84 4.88
C VAL A 250 -4.54 -4.16 5.77
N ASP A 251 -3.27 -4.55 5.61
CA ASP A 251 -2.13 -3.93 6.29
C ASP A 251 -1.70 -2.61 5.62
N ILE A 252 -0.91 -1.79 6.34
CA ILE A 252 -0.26 -0.58 5.80
C ILE A 252 0.54 -0.89 4.54
N THR A 253 1.37 -1.94 4.58
CA THR A 253 2.17 -2.36 3.42
C THR A 253 1.29 -2.91 2.29
N GLU A 254 0.13 -3.47 2.62
CA GLU A 254 -0.81 -3.94 1.61
C GLU A 254 -1.50 -2.79 0.88
N PHE A 255 -1.71 -1.63 1.52
CA PHE A 255 -2.20 -0.45 0.77
C PHE A 255 -1.27 -0.10 -0.39
N GLN A 256 0.05 -0.15 -0.17
CA GLN A 256 1.04 0.09 -1.22
C GLN A 256 0.94 -0.97 -2.32
N THR A 257 1.00 -2.26 -1.99
CA THR A 257 0.98 -3.34 -2.99
C THR A 257 -0.34 -3.44 -3.75
N ASN A 258 -1.45 -3.01 -3.13
CA ASN A 258 -2.78 -3.14 -3.71
C ASN A 258 -3.19 -1.94 -4.56
N LEU A 259 -2.71 -0.74 -4.23
CA LEU A 259 -3.17 0.50 -4.84
C LEU A 259 -2.12 1.20 -5.70
N VAL A 260 -0.84 0.94 -5.48
CA VAL A 260 0.27 1.65 -6.15
C VAL A 260 0.92 0.73 -7.19
N PRO A 261 0.52 0.82 -8.48
CA PRO A 261 1.16 0.05 -9.55
C PRO A 261 2.57 0.58 -9.88
N TYR A 262 2.75 1.90 -9.81
CA TYR A 262 4.00 2.59 -10.10
C TYR A 262 4.38 3.51 -8.94
N PRO A 263 5.65 3.54 -8.49
CA PRO A 263 6.06 4.32 -7.32
C PRO A 263 5.72 5.81 -7.37
N ARG A 264 5.74 6.47 -8.54
CA ARG A 264 5.36 7.89 -8.68
C ARG A 264 3.84 8.13 -8.63
N ILE A 265 3.03 7.11 -8.92
CA ILE A 265 1.57 7.18 -9.04
C ILE A 265 0.92 6.62 -7.77
N HIS A 266 1.15 7.30 -6.66
CA HIS A 266 0.68 6.88 -5.34
C HIS A 266 -0.33 7.84 -4.69
N PHE A 267 -0.91 8.75 -5.47
CA PHE A 267 -1.95 9.66 -5.02
C PHE A 267 -3.34 9.02 -5.18
N MET A 268 -4.04 8.90 -4.06
CA MET A 268 -5.30 8.16 -3.96
C MET A 268 -6.49 9.10 -3.81
N LEU A 269 -7.54 8.81 -4.58
CA LEU A 269 -8.86 9.38 -4.39
C LEU A 269 -9.60 8.61 -3.30
N THR A 270 -10.37 9.34 -2.49
CA THR A 270 -11.24 8.74 -1.48
C THR A 270 -12.70 9.11 -1.69
N SER A 271 -13.59 8.21 -1.30
CA SER A 271 -15.03 8.40 -1.32
C SER A 271 -15.65 7.66 -0.15
N PHE A 272 -16.72 8.20 0.42
CA PHE A 272 -17.39 7.60 1.57
C PHE A 272 -18.89 7.65 1.40
N ALA A 273 -19.54 6.53 1.65
CA ALA A 273 -20.99 6.43 1.67
C ALA A 273 -21.46 5.47 2.77
N PRO A 274 -22.60 5.75 3.41
CA PRO A 274 -23.45 6.90 3.17
C PRO A 274 -23.11 8.10 4.06
N VAL A 275 -23.26 9.31 3.53
CA VAL A 275 -23.20 10.56 4.29
C VAL A 275 -24.63 11.05 4.47
N ILE A 276 -25.20 10.85 5.66
CA ILE A 276 -26.59 11.18 5.98
C ILE A 276 -26.63 12.05 7.23
N SER A 277 -27.41 13.13 7.19
CA SER A 277 -27.69 13.99 8.35
C SER A 277 -28.38 13.23 9.49
N ALA A 278 -28.03 13.53 10.74
CA ALA A 278 -28.67 12.96 11.92
C ALA A 278 -30.21 13.10 11.92
N GLU A 279 -30.76 14.15 11.29
CA GLU A 279 -32.21 14.37 11.20
C GLU A 279 -32.90 13.42 10.20
N LYS A 280 -32.20 12.98 9.16
CA LYS A 280 -32.73 12.13 8.08
C LYS A 280 -32.57 10.63 8.35
N ALA A 281 -31.95 10.27 9.47
CA ALA A 281 -31.56 8.90 9.82
C ALA A 281 -32.71 7.86 9.83
N TYR A 282 -33.94 8.28 10.12
CA TYR A 282 -35.08 7.36 10.29
C TYR A 282 -35.74 6.91 8.99
N HIS A 283 -35.47 7.60 7.87
CA HIS A 283 -36.22 7.40 6.63
C HIS A 283 -35.53 6.46 5.64
N GLU A 284 -34.22 6.24 5.75
CA GLU A 284 -33.44 5.53 4.73
C GLU A 284 -32.44 4.54 5.37
N GLN A 285 -32.67 3.25 5.12
CA GLN A 285 -31.66 2.21 5.34
C GLN A 285 -31.15 1.77 3.98
N LEU A 286 -29.92 2.17 3.65
CA LEU A 286 -29.30 1.81 2.38
C LEU A 286 -28.78 0.38 2.42
N SER A 287 -29.03 -0.35 1.35
CA SER A 287 -28.50 -1.69 1.10
C SER A 287 -27.01 -1.64 0.73
N VAL A 288 -26.33 -2.81 0.78
CA VAL A 288 -24.92 -2.91 0.35
C VAL A 288 -24.78 -2.45 -1.10
N ALA A 289 -25.68 -2.85 -2.00
CA ALA A 289 -25.61 -2.47 -3.40
C ALA A 289 -25.72 -0.94 -3.61
N GLU A 290 -26.59 -0.26 -2.86
CA GLU A 290 -26.77 1.19 -2.96
C GLU A 290 -25.53 1.94 -2.45
N ILE A 291 -25.01 1.61 -1.26
CA ILE A 291 -23.79 2.27 -0.75
C ILE A 291 -22.59 2.04 -1.68
N THR A 292 -22.48 0.84 -2.24
CA THR A 292 -21.43 0.46 -3.20
C THR A 292 -21.57 1.26 -4.49
N MET A 293 -22.78 1.58 -4.95
CA MET A 293 -22.97 2.45 -6.11
C MET A 293 -22.68 3.93 -5.78
N SER A 294 -23.10 4.40 -4.61
CA SER A 294 -22.91 5.80 -4.18
C SER A 294 -21.44 6.20 -4.04
N VAL A 295 -20.53 5.27 -3.68
CA VAL A 295 -19.10 5.62 -3.60
C VAL A 295 -18.46 5.92 -4.95
N PHE A 296 -19.04 5.45 -6.06
CA PHE A 296 -18.57 5.77 -7.42
C PHE A 296 -19.24 7.01 -8.00
N GLU A 297 -20.17 7.63 -7.28
CA GLU A 297 -20.75 8.90 -7.70
C GLU A 297 -19.75 10.04 -7.50
N PRO A 298 -19.53 10.92 -8.50
CA PRO A 298 -18.65 12.07 -8.35
C PRO A 298 -19.05 12.99 -7.19
N ALA A 299 -20.33 12.98 -6.82
CA ALA A 299 -20.88 13.76 -5.71
C ALA A 299 -20.36 13.32 -4.33
N SER A 300 -19.91 12.07 -4.19
CA SER A 300 -19.43 11.47 -2.94
C SER A 300 -17.90 11.46 -2.84
N MET A 301 -17.20 11.86 -3.90
CA MET A 301 -15.74 11.94 -3.93
C MET A 301 -15.25 13.07 -3.04
N MET A 302 -14.21 12.79 -2.26
CA MET A 302 -13.58 13.74 -1.33
C MET A 302 -12.57 14.65 -2.00
N VAL A 303 -12.36 14.47 -3.30
CA VAL A 303 -11.49 15.26 -4.14
C VAL A 303 -12.29 15.74 -5.34
N LYS A 304 -12.20 17.02 -5.67
CA LYS A 304 -13.00 17.61 -6.74
C LYS A 304 -12.39 17.29 -8.12
N CYS A 305 -12.68 16.11 -8.62
CA CYS A 305 -12.34 15.62 -9.95
C CYS A 305 -13.51 14.78 -10.52
N ASP A 306 -13.66 14.73 -11.84
CA ASP A 306 -14.62 13.79 -12.44
C ASP A 306 -13.94 12.44 -12.73
N PRO A 307 -14.22 11.37 -11.96
CA PRO A 307 -13.62 10.05 -12.20
C PRO A 307 -13.97 9.46 -13.56
N ARG A 308 -14.99 9.98 -14.26
CA ARG A 308 -15.42 9.49 -15.58
C ARG A 308 -14.49 9.92 -16.71
N HIS A 309 -13.71 10.97 -16.51
CA HIS A 309 -12.69 11.41 -17.48
C HIS A 309 -11.38 10.65 -17.33
N GLY A 310 -11.23 9.85 -16.27
CA GLY A 310 -10.06 9.04 -16.01
C GLY A 310 -10.34 7.55 -16.09
N LYS A 311 -9.28 6.77 -15.92
CA LYS A 311 -9.34 5.32 -15.75
C LYS A 311 -8.92 4.94 -14.34
N TYR A 312 -9.51 3.88 -13.82
CA TYR A 312 -9.13 3.29 -12.54
C TYR A 312 -8.00 2.29 -12.73
N MET A 313 -6.94 2.44 -11.96
CA MET A 313 -5.86 1.45 -11.89
C MET A 313 -6.16 0.40 -10.81
N ALA A 314 -6.60 0.87 -9.65
CA ALA A 314 -6.92 0.02 -8.51
C ALA A 314 -8.02 0.66 -7.67
N CYS A 315 -8.84 -0.18 -7.05
CA CYS A 315 -9.92 0.22 -6.16
C CYS A 315 -10.00 -0.73 -4.96
N CYS A 316 -9.93 -0.16 -3.77
CA CYS A 316 -10.13 -0.85 -2.52
C CYS A 316 -11.41 -0.34 -1.85
N MET A 317 -12.31 -1.25 -1.49
CA MET A 317 -13.57 -0.97 -0.83
C MET A 317 -13.55 -1.51 0.60
N MET A 318 -13.59 -0.62 1.58
CA MET A 318 -13.57 -0.94 3.00
C MET A 318 -14.98 -0.82 3.56
N TYR A 319 -15.65 -1.96 3.73
CA TYR A 319 -16.98 -2.05 4.30
C TYR A 319 -16.93 -2.17 5.82
N ARG A 320 -17.87 -1.50 6.49
CA ARG A 320 -18.06 -1.55 7.94
C ARG A 320 -19.51 -1.82 8.32
N GLY A 321 -19.72 -2.64 9.33
CA GLY A 321 -21.02 -2.93 9.94
C GLY A 321 -21.69 -4.20 9.43
N ASP A 322 -23.02 -4.17 9.36
CA ASP A 322 -23.83 -5.32 8.92
C ASP A 322 -23.74 -5.52 7.41
N VAL A 323 -22.68 -6.22 6.98
CA VAL A 323 -22.35 -6.45 5.58
C VAL A 323 -22.07 -7.93 5.35
N VAL A 324 -22.85 -8.54 4.45
CA VAL A 324 -22.69 -9.94 4.06
C VAL A 324 -21.74 -10.02 2.86
N PRO A 325 -20.67 -10.84 2.91
CA PRO A 325 -19.70 -10.95 1.81
C PRO A 325 -20.31 -11.31 0.44
N LYS A 326 -21.39 -12.09 0.44
CA LYS A 326 -22.16 -12.43 -0.78
C LYS A 326 -22.72 -11.19 -1.46
N ASP A 327 -23.28 -10.26 -0.69
CA ASP A 327 -23.91 -9.05 -1.21
C ASP A 327 -22.85 -8.08 -1.75
N VAL A 328 -21.68 -8.02 -1.11
CA VAL A 328 -20.52 -7.26 -1.61
C VAL A 328 -20.08 -7.78 -2.98
N ASN A 329 -19.92 -9.10 -3.12
CA ASN A 329 -19.52 -9.69 -4.41
C ASN A 329 -20.56 -9.45 -5.51
N ALA A 330 -21.86 -9.53 -5.18
CA ALA A 330 -22.93 -9.23 -6.13
C ALA A 330 -22.95 -7.74 -6.52
N ALA A 331 -22.74 -6.84 -5.57
CA ALA A 331 -22.66 -5.41 -5.81
C ALA A 331 -21.44 -5.06 -6.69
N VAL A 332 -20.26 -5.61 -6.40
CA VAL A 332 -19.05 -5.41 -7.20
C VAL A 332 -19.20 -5.99 -8.61
N ALA A 333 -19.83 -7.16 -8.76
CA ALA A 333 -20.12 -7.72 -10.08
C ALA A 333 -21.03 -6.79 -10.91
N THR A 334 -22.00 -6.15 -10.27
CA THR A 334 -22.88 -5.16 -10.92
C THR A 334 -22.13 -3.89 -11.30
N ILE A 335 -21.15 -3.48 -10.51
CA ILE A 335 -20.30 -2.31 -10.81
C ILE A 335 -19.41 -2.59 -12.01
N LYS A 336 -18.82 -3.79 -12.10
CA LYS A 336 -17.97 -4.20 -13.22
C LYS A 336 -18.67 -4.17 -14.58
N THR A 337 -20.00 -4.34 -14.62
CA THR A 337 -20.77 -4.28 -15.87
C THR A 337 -21.13 -2.85 -16.30
N LYS A 338 -20.94 -1.85 -15.42
CA LYS A 338 -21.24 -0.45 -15.75
C LYS A 338 -20.12 0.15 -16.61
N ARG A 339 -20.50 0.61 -17.80
CA ARG A 339 -19.58 1.29 -18.75
C ARG A 339 -18.99 2.61 -18.24
N THR A 340 -19.58 3.21 -17.21
CA THR A 340 -19.10 4.48 -16.61
C THR A 340 -17.84 4.31 -15.79
N ILE A 341 -17.48 3.08 -15.41
CA ILE A 341 -16.32 2.78 -14.59
C ILE A 341 -15.35 1.99 -15.46
N GLN A 342 -14.35 2.69 -15.96
CA GLN A 342 -13.34 2.11 -16.84
C GLN A 342 -12.08 1.83 -16.04
N PHE A 343 -11.60 0.59 -16.13
CA PHE A 343 -10.29 0.21 -15.61
C PHE A 343 -9.26 0.29 -16.73
N VAL A 344 -7.99 0.38 -16.35
CA VAL A 344 -6.87 0.20 -17.27
C VAL A 344 -6.81 -1.25 -17.78
N ASP A 345 -6.40 -1.43 -19.03
CA ASP A 345 -6.50 -2.72 -19.74
C ASP A 345 -5.64 -3.81 -19.09
N TRP A 346 -4.50 -3.42 -18.53
CA TRP A 346 -3.57 -4.31 -17.83
C TRP A 346 -4.01 -4.67 -16.40
N CYS A 347 -5.10 -4.07 -15.88
CA CYS A 347 -5.67 -4.40 -14.56
C CYS A 347 -7.20 -4.63 -14.61
N PRO A 348 -7.67 -5.73 -15.21
CA PRO A 348 -9.11 -6.01 -15.33
C PRO A 348 -9.78 -6.43 -14.00
N THR A 349 -8.99 -6.80 -12.98
CA THR A 349 -9.48 -7.31 -11.67
C THR A 349 -9.15 -6.39 -10.50
N GLY A 350 -9.11 -5.07 -10.72
CA GLY A 350 -8.64 -4.07 -9.75
C GLY A 350 -9.49 -3.83 -8.49
N PHE A 351 -10.43 -4.71 -8.11
CA PHE A 351 -11.24 -4.53 -6.89
C PHE A 351 -10.72 -5.39 -5.74
N LYS A 352 -10.42 -4.74 -4.61
CA LYS A 352 -10.18 -5.40 -3.32
C LYS A 352 -11.25 -4.97 -2.32
N CYS A 353 -11.74 -5.89 -1.50
CA CYS A 353 -12.81 -5.61 -0.55
C CYS A 353 -12.38 -6.02 0.86
N GLY A 354 -12.28 -5.06 1.79
CA GLY A 354 -12.13 -5.30 3.22
C GLY A 354 -13.49 -5.26 3.91
N ILE A 355 -13.74 -6.16 4.88
CA ILE A 355 -15.00 -6.20 5.62
C ILE A 355 -14.71 -6.25 7.12
N ASN A 356 -15.24 -5.27 7.84
CA ASN A 356 -15.26 -5.24 9.29
C ASN A 356 -16.70 -5.25 9.79
N TYR A 357 -17.04 -6.18 10.69
CA TYR A 357 -18.40 -6.35 11.20
C TYR A 357 -18.83 -5.31 12.23
N GLN A 358 -17.89 -4.51 12.76
CA GLN A 358 -18.22 -3.45 13.69
C GLN A 358 -18.90 -2.28 12.98
N PRO A 359 -20.08 -1.83 13.45
CA PRO A 359 -20.76 -0.70 12.87
C PRO A 359 -19.93 0.59 13.02
N PRO A 360 -20.04 1.53 12.07
CA PRO A 360 -19.44 2.85 12.21
C PRO A 360 -19.95 3.56 13.46
N THR A 361 -19.04 4.08 14.28
CA THR A 361 -19.41 4.88 15.45
C THR A 361 -19.47 6.34 15.06
N VAL A 362 -20.45 7.07 15.58
CA VAL A 362 -20.55 8.52 15.38
C VAL A 362 -20.24 9.25 16.67
N VAL A 363 -19.60 10.41 16.54
CA VAL A 363 -19.30 11.28 17.69
C VAL A 363 -20.61 11.85 18.25
N PRO A 364 -20.85 11.79 19.56
CA PRO A 364 -22.00 12.45 20.19
C PRO A 364 -22.03 13.95 19.87
N GLY A 365 -23.16 14.46 19.40
CA GLY A 365 -23.27 15.85 18.92
C GLY A 365 -22.57 16.10 17.57
N GLY A 366 -22.27 15.04 16.83
CA GLY A 366 -21.87 15.09 15.43
C GLY A 366 -23.07 15.19 14.49
N ASP A 367 -22.79 15.61 13.26
CA ASP A 367 -23.81 15.87 12.23
C ASP A 367 -24.26 14.60 11.50
N LEU A 368 -23.47 13.52 11.61
CA LEU A 368 -23.70 12.25 10.94
C LEU A 368 -24.68 11.35 11.70
N ALA A 369 -25.61 10.76 10.95
CA ALA A 369 -26.51 9.74 11.45
C ALA A 369 -25.78 8.45 11.83
N LYS A 370 -26.31 7.75 12.84
CA LYS A 370 -25.91 6.37 13.11
C LYS A 370 -26.40 5.47 11.98
N VAL A 371 -25.47 4.81 11.31
CA VAL A 371 -25.75 3.90 10.20
C VAL A 371 -25.33 2.48 10.55
N MET A 372 -26.10 1.50 10.09
CA MET A 372 -25.80 0.07 10.31
C MET A 372 -24.65 -0.43 9.45
N ARG A 373 -24.41 0.24 8.32
CA ARG A 373 -23.39 -0.12 7.34
C ARG A 373 -22.81 1.13 6.67
N ALA A 374 -21.52 1.11 6.37
CA ALA A 374 -20.85 2.11 5.56
C ALA A 374 -19.78 1.46 4.66
N CYS A 375 -19.40 2.18 3.62
CA CYS A 375 -18.36 1.81 2.69
C CYS A 375 -17.45 3.02 2.45
N CYS A 376 -16.15 2.83 2.68
CA CYS A 376 -15.13 3.76 2.29
C CYS A 376 -14.36 3.20 1.10
N MET A 377 -14.29 3.95 0.01
CA MET A 377 -13.51 3.58 -1.16
C MET A 377 -12.19 4.36 -1.16
N ILE A 378 -11.08 3.65 -1.39
CA ILE A 378 -9.83 4.24 -1.85
C ILE A 378 -9.59 3.77 -3.28
N SER A 379 -9.37 4.68 -4.20
CA SER A 379 -9.12 4.34 -5.59
C SER A 379 -7.95 5.12 -6.16
N ASN A 380 -7.10 4.44 -6.91
CA ASN A 380 -6.08 5.07 -7.74
C ASN A 380 -6.67 5.27 -9.14
N SER A 381 -6.82 6.53 -9.54
CA SER A 381 -7.41 6.91 -10.83
C SER A 381 -6.62 8.03 -11.47
N THR A 382 -6.52 8.00 -12.80
CA THR A 382 -5.87 9.06 -13.58
C THR A 382 -6.62 10.39 -13.55
N ALA A 383 -7.89 10.41 -13.12
CA ALA A 383 -8.67 11.64 -12.97
C ALA A 383 -8.05 12.65 -11.98
N ILE A 384 -7.16 12.19 -11.10
CA ILE A 384 -6.46 13.05 -10.14
C ILE A 384 -5.53 14.08 -10.82
N ALA A 385 -5.11 13.81 -12.06
CA ALA A 385 -4.32 14.75 -12.86
C ALA A 385 -5.02 16.11 -13.07
N GLU A 386 -6.37 16.14 -13.09
CA GLU A 386 -7.13 17.40 -13.15
C GLU A 386 -6.83 18.29 -11.93
N VAL A 387 -6.56 17.70 -10.76
CA VAL A 387 -6.26 18.44 -9.53
C VAL A 387 -4.89 19.09 -9.62
N PHE A 388 -3.88 18.36 -10.10
CA PHE A 388 -2.52 18.88 -10.30
C PHE A 388 -2.53 20.02 -11.31
N SER A 389 -3.22 19.84 -12.45
CA SER A 389 -3.28 20.86 -13.51
C SER A 389 -3.89 22.17 -13.04
N ARG A 390 -4.91 22.12 -12.17
CA ARG A 390 -5.49 23.34 -11.56
C ARG A 390 -4.51 24.07 -10.63
N ILE A 391 -3.63 23.35 -9.96
CA ILE A 391 -2.65 23.92 -9.04
C ILE A 391 -1.48 24.49 -9.83
N ASP A 392 -0.98 23.74 -10.83
CA ASP A 392 0.06 24.17 -11.75
C ASP A 392 -0.32 25.44 -12.51
N HIS A 393 -1.55 25.52 -13.01
CA HIS A 393 -2.02 26.73 -13.68
C HIS A 393 -1.92 27.97 -12.77
N LYS A 394 -2.27 27.84 -11.49
CA LYS A 394 -2.17 28.95 -10.52
C LYS A 394 -0.74 29.27 -10.15
N PHE A 395 0.08 28.24 -9.99
CA PHE A 395 1.51 28.38 -9.76
C PHE A 395 2.14 29.19 -10.89
N ASP A 396 1.88 28.81 -12.14
CA ASP A 396 2.43 29.46 -13.33
C ASP A 396 2.00 30.93 -13.45
N LEU A 397 0.73 31.23 -13.14
CA LEU A 397 0.22 32.61 -13.12
C LEU A 397 1.01 33.48 -12.13
N MET A 398 1.25 33.00 -10.92
CA MET A 398 1.98 33.76 -9.90
C MET A 398 3.49 33.83 -10.21
N TYR A 399 4.08 32.70 -10.62
CA TYR A 399 5.52 32.56 -10.85
C TYR A 399 5.99 33.33 -12.09
N SER A 400 5.14 33.45 -13.13
CA SER A 400 5.43 34.29 -14.30
C SER A 400 5.70 35.77 -13.95
N LYS A 401 5.19 36.24 -12.80
CA LYS A 401 5.42 37.59 -12.27
C LYS A 401 6.40 37.60 -11.10
N ARG A 402 6.95 36.45 -10.70
CA ARG A 402 7.75 36.26 -9.49
C ARG A 402 7.08 36.86 -8.25
N ALA A 403 5.74 36.78 -8.19
CA ALA A 403 4.98 37.29 -7.04
C ALA A 403 5.33 36.47 -5.80
N PHE A 404 5.53 37.11 -4.65
CA PHE A 404 5.84 36.47 -3.35
C PHE A 404 7.13 35.61 -3.27
N VAL A 405 7.84 35.33 -4.36
CA VAL A 405 9.07 34.50 -4.39
C VAL A 405 10.14 35.01 -3.40
N HIS A 406 10.28 36.33 -3.27
CA HIS A 406 11.25 36.94 -2.35
C HIS A 406 11.05 36.53 -0.87
N HIS A 407 9.84 36.18 -0.43
CA HIS A 407 9.60 35.68 0.92
C HIS A 407 10.20 34.29 1.15
N TYR A 408 10.26 33.45 0.11
CA TYR A 408 10.83 32.11 0.19
C TYR A 408 12.36 32.19 0.12
N VAL A 409 12.90 32.95 -0.84
CA VAL A 409 14.34 33.14 -1.00
C VAL A 409 14.97 33.84 0.22
N GLY A 410 14.25 34.77 0.83
CA GLY A 410 14.70 35.44 2.06
C GLY A 410 14.82 34.51 3.27
N GLU A 411 14.21 33.33 3.22
CA GLU A 411 14.20 32.32 4.29
C GLU A 411 15.11 31.13 3.95
N GLY A 412 16.08 31.33 3.05
CA GLY A 412 17.16 30.38 2.79
C GLY A 412 16.86 29.29 1.76
N MET A 413 15.75 29.40 1.03
CA MET A 413 15.42 28.54 -0.11
C MET A 413 16.04 29.07 -1.40
N GLU A 414 16.54 28.21 -2.28
CA GLU A 414 17.04 28.65 -3.58
C GLU A 414 15.88 28.89 -4.57
N GLU A 415 15.97 29.93 -5.40
CA GLU A 415 14.93 30.20 -6.40
C GLU A 415 14.79 29.05 -7.43
N GLY A 416 15.87 28.29 -7.66
CA GLY A 416 15.88 27.14 -8.57
C GLY A 416 14.90 26.02 -8.17
N GLU A 417 14.68 25.82 -6.86
CA GLU A 417 13.78 24.78 -6.33
C GLU A 417 12.34 24.93 -6.81
N PHE A 418 11.88 26.17 -7.04
CA PHE A 418 10.55 26.39 -7.62
C PHE A 418 10.42 25.81 -9.02
N SER A 419 11.46 25.94 -9.83
CA SER A 419 11.47 25.45 -11.21
C SER A 419 11.56 23.93 -11.21
N GLU A 420 12.39 23.35 -10.34
CA GLU A 420 12.53 21.91 -10.18
C GLU A 420 11.23 21.24 -9.72
N ALA A 421 10.61 21.75 -8.66
CA ALA A 421 9.34 21.22 -8.17
C ALA A 421 8.21 21.30 -9.22
N ARG A 422 8.21 22.37 -10.02
CA ARG A 422 7.24 22.56 -11.10
C ARG A 422 7.49 21.59 -12.27
N GLU A 423 8.74 21.33 -12.61
CA GLU A 423 9.12 20.37 -13.66
C GLU A 423 8.79 18.93 -13.25
N ASP A 424 9.01 18.57 -11.99
CA ASP A 424 8.67 17.23 -11.48
C ASP A 424 7.16 17.00 -11.44
N LEU A 425 6.37 18.02 -11.08
CA LEU A 425 4.91 17.95 -11.15
C LEU A 425 4.40 17.88 -12.60
N ALA A 426 5.03 18.60 -13.54
CA ALA A 426 4.74 18.45 -14.97
C ALA A 426 5.03 17.03 -15.48
N ALA A 427 6.13 16.44 -15.02
CA ALA A 427 6.47 15.07 -15.35
C ALA A 427 5.45 14.08 -14.77
N LEU A 428 4.97 14.32 -13.54
CA LEU A 428 3.89 13.53 -12.94
C LEU A 428 2.58 13.61 -13.73
N GLU A 429 2.18 14.80 -14.19
CA GLU A 429 1.00 14.96 -15.06
C GLU A 429 1.14 14.11 -16.33
N LYS A 430 2.32 14.15 -16.95
CA LYS A 430 2.62 13.33 -18.12
C LYS A 430 2.58 11.83 -17.81
N ASP A 431 3.08 11.39 -16.65
CA ASP A 431 2.99 9.99 -16.21
C ASP A 431 1.52 9.54 -16.13
N TYR A 432 0.62 10.40 -15.61
CA TYR A 432 -0.81 10.11 -15.55
C TYR A 432 -1.49 10.10 -16.93
N GLU A 433 -1.08 10.98 -17.84
CA GLU A 433 -1.54 10.98 -19.24
C GLU A 433 -1.11 9.70 -19.96
N GLU A 434 0.15 9.28 -19.83
CA GLU A 434 0.70 8.06 -20.44
C GLU A 434 -0.03 6.81 -19.95
N VAL A 435 -0.38 6.73 -18.66
CA VAL A 435 -1.19 5.63 -18.12
C VAL A 435 -2.66 5.69 -18.58
N GLY A 436 -3.17 6.89 -18.87
CA GLY A 436 -4.53 7.09 -19.38
C GLY A 436 -4.70 6.76 -20.86
N ILE A 437 -3.62 6.86 -21.65
CA ILE A 437 -3.60 6.52 -23.07
C ILE A 437 -3.72 5.00 -23.21
N GLU A 438 -4.76 4.56 -23.93
CA GLU A 438 -4.91 3.17 -24.35
C GLU A 438 -3.70 2.72 -25.17
N THR A 439 -3.27 1.48 -25.00
CA THR A 439 -2.57 0.73 -26.05
C THR A 439 -3.54 0.45 -27.21
N ALA A 440 -4.06 1.52 -27.84
CA ALA A 440 -4.98 1.46 -28.98
C ALA A 440 -4.25 1.18 -30.32
N GLU A 441 -3.00 0.73 -30.29
CA GLU A 441 -2.25 0.30 -31.50
C GLU A 441 -2.28 -1.24 -31.70
N GLY A 442 -3.30 -1.93 -31.17
CA GLY A 442 -3.46 -3.39 -31.30
C GLY A 442 -4.75 -3.87 -31.96
N GLU A 443 -5.65 -2.98 -32.41
CA GLU A 443 -6.86 -3.39 -33.12
C GLU A 443 -6.61 -3.39 -34.63
N GLY A 444 -6.15 -4.54 -35.11
CA GLY A 444 -5.90 -4.76 -36.53
C GLY A 444 -5.72 -6.22 -36.90
N GLU A 445 -6.43 -7.15 -36.26
CA GLU A 445 -6.71 -8.48 -36.81
C GLU A 445 -7.92 -9.11 -36.09
N GLU A 446 -9.07 -9.13 -36.78
CA GLU A 446 -10.22 -9.95 -36.41
C GLU A 446 -9.83 -11.43 -36.52
N GLU A 447 -9.61 -12.12 -35.40
CA GLU A 447 -9.72 -13.57 -35.33
C GLU A 447 -11.02 -13.98 -34.64
N ASP A 448 -12.00 -14.36 -35.46
CA ASP A 448 -13.11 -15.23 -35.08
C ASP A 448 -12.55 -16.55 -34.52
N GLY A 449 -12.70 -16.84 -33.21
CA GLY A 449 -12.30 -18.15 -32.69
C GLY A 449 -12.40 -18.36 -31.18
N LEU A 450 -13.49 -19.00 -30.75
CA LEU A 450 -13.72 -19.69 -29.46
C LEU A 450 -13.70 -18.86 -28.16
N GLN A 451 -14.89 -18.75 -27.54
CA GLN A 451 -15.03 -18.49 -26.11
C GLN A 451 -14.23 -19.52 -25.28
N PRO A 452 -13.41 -19.11 -24.30
CA PRO A 452 -12.93 -20.02 -23.28
C PRO A 452 -14.12 -20.47 -22.41
N PRO A 453 -14.21 -21.76 -22.05
CA PRO A 453 -15.32 -22.27 -21.26
C PRO A 453 -15.32 -21.67 -19.85
N ASP A 454 -16.52 -21.39 -19.34
CA ASP A 454 -16.79 -20.95 -17.98
C ASP A 454 -16.01 -21.78 -16.94
N PHE A 455 -15.06 -21.15 -16.26
CA PHE A 455 -14.48 -21.74 -15.05
C PHE A 455 -15.55 -21.70 -13.94
N THR A 456 -16.23 -22.84 -13.79
CA THR A 456 -17.12 -23.12 -12.66
C THR A 456 -16.25 -23.33 -11.42
N VAL A 457 -16.29 -22.40 -10.47
CA VAL A 457 -15.64 -22.56 -9.16
C VAL A 457 -16.36 -23.66 -8.39
N PHE A 458 -15.68 -24.78 -8.13
CA PHE A 458 -16.16 -25.79 -7.19
C PHE A 458 -16.02 -25.24 -5.76
N TYR A 459 -17.14 -25.20 -5.03
CA TYR A 459 -17.16 -24.93 -3.59
C TYR A 459 -16.34 -25.99 -2.85
N ALA A 460 -15.36 -25.59 -2.04
CA ALA A 460 -14.92 -26.40 -0.91
C ALA A 460 -15.89 -26.14 0.25
N GLN A 461 -16.93 -26.98 0.38
CA GLN A 461 -17.64 -27.11 1.65
C GLN A 461 -16.73 -27.83 2.66
N PRO A 462 -16.77 -27.48 3.95
CA PRO A 462 -16.06 -28.22 4.98
C PRO A 462 -16.82 -29.52 5.27
N GLN A 463 -16.40 -30.63 4.66
CA GLN A 463 -16.85 -31.99 5.05
C GLN A 463 -15.64 -32.82 5.47
N ALA A 464 -15.13 -32.52 6.67
CA ALA A 464 -14.03 -33.26 7.31
C ALA A 464 -14.43 -34.65 7.87
N VAL A 465 -15.53 -35.26 7.40
CA VAL A 465 -16.05 -36.52 7.98
C VAL A 465 -16.07 -37.68 6.97
N VAL A 466 -15.94 -37.44 5.66
CA VAL A 466 -16.12 -38.49 4.63
C VAL A 466 -14.80 -39.17 4.20
N LEU A 467 -13.64 -38.60 4.54
CA LEU A 467 -12.33 -39.15 4.14
C LEU A 467 -11.79 -40.24 5.08
N LYS A 468 -12.27 -40.30 6.33
CA LYS A 468 -11.83 -41.32 7.29
C LYS A 468 -12.43 -42.70 6.95
N ASP A 469 -13.71 -42.73 6.60
CA ASP A 469 -14.43 -43.95 6.20
C ASP A 469 -13.95 -44.52 4.85
N ALA A 470 -13.41 -43.68 3.96
CA ALA A 470 -12.82 -44.13 2.70
C ALA A 470 -11.42 -44.74 2.90
N PHE A 471 -10.65 -44.24 3.87
CA PHE A 471 -9.29 -44.72 4.16
C PHE A 471 -9.30 -46.09 4.89
N GLU A 472 -10.24 -46.29 5.82
CA GLU A 472 -10.38 -47.56 6.57
C GLU A 472 -10.92 -48.71 5.71
N ARG A 473 -11.62 -48.39 4.60
CA ARG A 473 -12.21 -49.40 3.69
C ARG A 473 -11.20 -50.04 2.74
N ASP A 474 -10.15 -49.31 2.36
CA ASP A 474 -9.19 -49.75 1.34
C ASP A 474 -7.87 -50.27 1.92
N TRP A 475 -7.53 -49.97 3.19
CA TRP A 475 -6.21 -50.30 3.75
C TRP A 475 -6.20 -50.99 5.13
N GLY A 476 -7.36 -51.22 5.75
CA GLY A 476 -7.45 -51.91 7.06
C GLY A 476 -6.89 -51.11 8.23
N SER A 477 -7.26 -51.49 9.46
CA SER A 477 -6.85 -50.78 10.68
C SER A 477 -5.38 -51.01 11.04
N PRO A 478 -4.61 -49.97 11.43
CA PRO A 478 -3.23 -50.15 11.88
C PRO A 478 -3.19 -50.80 13.28
N PRO A 479 -2.14 -51.58 13.59
CA PRO A 479 -1.98 -52.23 14.88
C PRO A 479 -1.72 -51.22 16.01
N GLU A 480 -2.37 -51.44 17.15
CA GLU A 480 -2.10 -50.79 18.44
C GLU A 480 -0.69 -51.21 18.91
N ASP A 481 0.28 -50.28 18.87
CA ASP A 481 1.41 -50.15 19.81
C ASP A 481 2.50 -49.23 19.21
N SER A 482 2.38 -47.93 19.46
CA SER A 482 3.49 -46.96 19.61
C SER A 482 2.93 -45.53 19.69
N GLU A 483 2.39 -45.16 20.85
CA GLU A 483 2.16 -43.77 21.24
C GLU A 483 3.50 -43.05 21.41
N GLU A 484 4.17 -42.61 20.34
CA GLU A 484 5.20 -41.55 20.45
C GLU A 484 5.59 -40.79 19.17
N VAL A 485 4.84 -40.87 18.06
CA VAL A 485 5.16 -40.10 16.82
C VAL A 485 3.93 -39.42 16.21
N ALA A 486 3.17 -38.69 17.03
CA ALA A 486 2.03 -37.86 16.58
C ALA A 486 2.16 -36.39 16.99
N LYS A 487 3.40 -35.87 16.96
CA LYS A 487 3.70 -34.44 17.04
C LYS A 487 4.85 -34.15 16.07
N GLU A 488 4.52 -33.77 14.84
CA GLU A 488 5.30 -32.91 13.93
C GLU A 488 4.88 -33.13 12.48
N THR A 489 3.82 -32.44 12.02
CA THR A 489 3.72 -31.88 10.65
C THR A 489 2.47 -31.00 10.50
N TYR A 490 2.62 -29.72 10.84
CA TYR A 490 1.93 -28.63 10.15
C TYR A 490 3.03 -27.73 9.61
N LEU A 491 3.29 -27.75 8.30
CA LEU A 491 4.19 -26.79 7.68
C LEU A 491 3.38 -25.78 6.87
N TYR A 492 3.37 -24.58 7.43
CA TYR A 492 3.03 -23.31 6.82
C TYR A 492 3.80 -23.11 5.51
N GLY A 493 3.09 -22.68 4.47
CA GLY A 493 3.72 -22.04 3.32
C GLY A 493 4.27 -20.68 3.72
N PHE A 494 5.58 -20.50 3.60
CA PHE A 494 6.23 -19.20 3.64
C PHE A 494 6.25 -18.63 2.21
N ASP A 495 5.59 -17.50 2.00
CA ASP A 495 5.87 -16.64 0.85
C ASP A 495 7.22 -15.95 1.04
N LEU A 496 8.15 -16.21 0.13
CA LEU A 496 9.40 -15.45 0.00
C LEU A 496 9.12 -14.19 -0.84
N PRO A 497 9.51 -12.99 -0.38
CA PRO A 497 9.24 -11.74 -1.09
C PRO A 497 10.04 -11.66 -2.40
N CYS A 498 9.35 -11.27 -3.48
CA CYS A 498 9.92 -10.99 -4.79
C CYS A 498 10.89 -9.80 -4.71
N TYR A 499 12.17 -10.06 -4.55
CA TYR A 499 13.22 -9.04 -4.62
C TYR A 499 13.48 -8.61 -6.08
N ARG A 500 13.12 -7.36 -6.38
CA ARG A 500 13.68 -6.42 -7.38
C ARG A 500 14.32 -7.00 -8.65
N VAL A 501 13.56 -7.00 -9.74
CA VAL A 501 14.06 -7.17 -11.13
C VAL A 501 14.83 -5.92 -11.63
N ASN A 502 14.53 -4.73 -11.11
CA ASN A 502 15.08 -3.48 -11.63
C ASN A 502 16.50 -3.15 -11.14
N THR A 503 16.90 -3.58 -9.94
CA THR A 503 18.29 -3.38 -9.46
C THR A 503 19.33 -4.23 -10.19
N PHE A 504 18.92 -5.28 -10.90
CA PHE A 504 19.83 -6.11 -11.71
C PHE A 504 20.08 -5.47 -13.09
N GLN A 505 19.05 -4.88 -13.70
CA GLN A 505 19.19 -4.15 -14.96
C GLN A 505 20.03 -2.87 -14.83
N GLU A 506 19.91 -2.15 -13.71
CA GLU A 506 20.75 -0.98 -13.42
C GLU A 506 22.21 -1.34 -13.14
N LYS A 507 22.46 -2.45 -12.44
CA LYS A 507 23.83 -2.98 -12.26
C LYS A 507 24.44 -3.40 -13.59
N ILE A 508 23.68 -4.01 -14.50
CA ILE A 508 24.15 -4.39 -15.83
C ILE A 508 24.46 -3.13 -16.68
N ARG A 509 23.59 -2.12 -16.68
CA ARG A 509 23.84 -0.84 -17.39
C ARG A 509 25.04 -0.07 -16.85
N GLY A 510 25.23 -0.05 -15.52
CA GLY A 510 26.40 0.58 -14.88
C GLY A 510 27.70 -0.16 -15.19
N THR A 511 27.67 -1.49 -15.23
CA THR A 511 28.85 -2.31 -15.55
C THR A 511 29.23 -2.23 -17.03
N MET A 512 28.25 -2.12 -17.94
CA MET A 512 28.50 -1.92 -19.38
C MET A 512 29.11 -0.54 -19.70
N LYS A 513 28.67 0.54 -19.02
CA LYS A 513 29.26 1.89 -19.21
C LYS A 513 30.72 1.97 -18.74
N ASN A 514 31.06 1.29 -17.65
CA ASN A 514 32.44 1.22 -17.16
C ASN A 514 33.33 0.32 -18.04
N LYS A 515 32.79 -0.71 -18.70
CA LYS A 515 33.56 -1.61 -19.59
C LYS A 515 33.84 -1.01 -20.97
N ALA A 516 32.93 -0.19 -21.51
CA ALA A 516 33.14 0.55 -22.76
C ALA A 516 34.26 1.60 -22.68
N GLN A 517 34.60 2.09 -21.46
CA GLN A 517 35.73 2.99 -21.25
C GLN A 517 37.08 2.28 -21.05
N VAL A 518 37.09 0.97 -20.84
CA VAL A 518 38.31 0.19 -20.52
C VAL A 518 38.84 -0.60 -21.71
N GLU A 519 38.03 -0.92 -22.72
CA GLU A 519 38.43 -1.75 -23.88
C GLU A 519 38.88 -0.95 -25.13
N ALA A 520 39.59 0.16 -24.93
CA ALA A 520 40.25 0.91 -26.02
C ALA A 520 41.71 0.50 -26.29
N GLN A 521 42.24 -0.50 -25.58
CA GLN A 521 43.61 -0.99 -25.78
C GLN A 521 43.65 -2.50 -25.57
N GLU A 522 43.82 -3.28 -26.65
CA GLU A 522 44.76 -4.41 -26.80
C GLU A 522 44.35 -5.33 -27.97
N GLU A 523 45.37 -5.70 -28.74
CA GLU A 523 45.33 -6.38 -30.05
C GLU A 523 45.07 -7.90 -29.98
N GLU A 524 44.54 -8.40 -31.10
CA GLU A 524 44.50 -9.78 -31.62
C GLU A 524 44.57 -10.97 -30.65
N ILE A 525 43.39 -11.53 -30.34
CA ILE A 525 43.24 -12.89 -29.80
C ILE A 525 42.36 -13.70 -30.78
N PRO A 526 42.76 -14.92 -31.20
CA PRO A 526 41.95 -15.76 -32.09
C PRO A 526 40.58 -16.13 -31.48
N ALA A 527 39.54 -16.20 -32.32
CA ALA A 527 38.14 -16.37 -31.91
C ALA A 527 37.87 -17.59 -31.01
N GLU A 528 38.66 -18.65 -31.14
CA GLU A 528 38.52 -19.89 -30.37
C GLU A 528 38.98 -19.76 -28.91
N GLU A 529 39.95 -18.86 -28.66
CA GLU A 529 40.48 -18.57 -27.32
C GLU A 529 39.62 -17.50 -26.61
N ARG A 530 38.97 -16.61 -27.37
CA ARG A 530 37.87 -15.74 -26.90
C ARG A 530 36.68 -16.54 -26.38
N ALA A 531 36.29 -17.59 -27.11
CA ALA A 531 35.20 -18.47 -26.69
C ALA A 531 35.57 -19.26 -25.42
N LYS A 532 36.78 -19.83 -25.34
CA LYS A 532 37.23 -20.54 -24.12
C LYS A 532 37.33 -19.62 -22.91
N LYS A 533 37.80 -18.38 -23.08
CA LYS A 533 37.89 -17.40 -21.98
C LYS A 533 36.50 -16.91 -21.52
N ALA A 534 35.57 -16.68 -22.45
CA ALA A 534 34.18 -16.35 -22.13
C ALA A 534 33.44 -17.51 -21.42
N THR A 535 33.70 -18.75 -21.84
CA THR A 535 33.10 -19.95 -21.19
C THR A 535 33.72 -20.21 -19.82
N CYS A 536 35.03 -20.05 -19.64
CA CYS A 536 35.68 -20.17 -18.33
C CYS A 536 35.26 -19.04 -17.37
N GLU A 537 35.06 -17.81 -17.84
CA GLU A 537 34.58 -16.70 -17.01
C GLU A 537 33.09 -16.85 -16.65
N MET A 538 32.23 -17.35 -17.56
CA MET A 538 30.83 -17.72 -17.25
C MET A 538 30.73 -18.84 -16.22
N ILE A 539 31.64 -19.83 -16.26
CA ILE A 539 31.69 -20.91 -15.28
C ILE A 539 32.16 -20.40 -13.90
N SER A 540 32.93 -19.31 -13.85
CA SER A 540 33.35 -18.69 -12.58
C SER A 540 32.26 -17.80 -11.96
N SER A 541 31.35 -17.23 -12.77
CA SER A 541 30.19 -16.47 -12.30
C SER A 541 28.98 -17.41 -12.12
N ARG A 542 28.87 -18.03 -10.94
CA ARG A 542 27.73 -18.88 -10.55
C ARG A 542 26.37 -18.17 -10.65
N THR A 543 25.75 -18.11 -11.82
CA THR A 543 24.43 -17.51 -12.04
C THR A 543 23.54 -18.38 -12.91
N CYS A 544 22.86 -19.32 -12.24
CA CYS A 544 21.50 -19.84 -12.46
C CYS A 544 21.45 -21.32 -12.05
N CYS A 545 20.99 -21.59 -10.84
CA CYS A 545 20.56 -22.93 -10.42
C CYS A 545 19.04 -22.92 -10.30
N VAL A 546 18.36 -23.80 -11.04
CA VAL A 546 16.93 -24.09 -10.82
C VAL A 546 16.87 -25.15 -9.72
N GLN A 547 16.50 -24.76 -8.51
CA GLN A 547 16.38 -25.68 -7.38
C GLN A 547 14.94 -26.22 -7.31
N VAL A 548 14.70 -27.42 -7.87
CA VAL A 548 13.41 -28.12 -7.72
C VAL A 548 13.43 -28.87 -6.39
N ARG A 549 12.65 -28.40 -5.40
CA ARG A 549 12.44 -29.13 -4.14
C ARG A 549 11.29 -30.11 -4.32
N LEU A 550 11.59 -31.41 -4.37
CA LEU A 550 10.57 -32.45 -4.25
C LEU A 550 10.29 -32.69 -2.76
N PRO A 551 9.02 -32.84 -2.33
CA PRO A 551 8.73 -33.30 -0.97
C PRO A 551 9.29 -34.72 -0.78
N GLN A 552 9.70 -35.07 0.44
CA GLN A 552 10.31 -36.37 0.77
C GLN A 552 9.41 -37.51 0.27
N LEU A 553 9.84 -38.18 -0.79
CA LEU A 553 9.18 -39.33 -1.38
C LEU A 553 9.73 -40.58 -0.69
N ASP A 554 8.83 -41.42 -0.21
CA ASP A 554 9.09 -42.70 0.45
C ASP A 554 10.06 -43.58 -0.36
N GLU A 555 11.07 -44.16 0.28
CA GLU A 555 12.20 -44.87 -0.37
C GLU A 555 11.77 -46.13 -1.15
N ASN A 556 10.53 -46.59 -0.98
CA ASN A 556 10.03 -47.86 -1.52
C ASN A 556 9.30 -47.77 -2.87
N VAL A 557 9.32 -46.63 -3.58
CA VAL A 557 8.75 -46.53 -4.94
C VAL A 557 9.83 -46.31 -6.00
N PRO A 558 10.49 -47.38 -6.51
CA PRO A 558 11.56 -47.26 -7.51
C PRO A 558 11.12 -46.74 -8.90
N ALA A 559 9.82 -46.61 -9.16
CA ALA A 559 9.26 -46.28 -10.47
C ALA A 559 9.26 -44.78 -10.86
N LEU A 560 9.62 -43.87 -9.95
CA LEU A 560 9.61 -42.41 -10.22
C LEU A 560 10.98 -41.82 -10.60
N LYS A 561 12.02 -42.66 -10.77
CA LYS A 561 13.41 -42.22 -11.04
C LYS A 561 13.72 -41.88 -12.51
N GLN A 562 12.75 -41.96 -13.43
CA GLN A 562 12.95 -41.57 -14.83
C GLN A 562 11.88 -40.57 -15.25
N PHE A 563 12.32 -39.35 -15.58
CA PHE A 563 11.52 -38.33 -16.25
C PHE A 563 12.22 -37.93 -17.54
N ALA A 564 11.44 -37.60 -18.57
CA ALA A 564 11.91 -37.03 -19.81
C ALA A 564 11.55 -35.53 -19.83
N LEU A 565 12.53 -34.69 -20.16
CA LEU A 565 12.32 -33.26 -20.35
C LEU A 565 12.02 -33.04 -21.83
N GLU A 566 10.79 -32.62 -22.15
CA GLU A 566 10.43 -32.25 -23.52
C GLU A 566 10.40 -30.72 -23.62
N VAL A 567 11.16 -30.19 -24.57
CA VAL A 567 11.25 -28.76 -24.87
C VAL A 567 10.45 -28.52 -26.16
N SER A 568 9.42 -27.68 -26.10
CA SER A 568 8.76 -27.13 -27.29
C SER A 568 8.86 -25.60 -27.27
N ASP A 569 8.55 -24.97 -28.41
CA ASP A 569 8.82 -23.56 -28.69
C ASP A 569 8.24 -22.54 -27.68
N GLU A 570 7.37 -22.96 -26.75
CA GLU A 570 6.71 -22.08 -25.77
C GLU A 570 6.71 -22.61 -24.32
N CYS A 571 7.19 -23.84 -24.02
CA CYS A 571 7.25 -24.33 -22.63
C CYS A 571 8.18 -25.55 -22.42
N LEU A 572 8.70 -25.67 -21.19
CA LEU A 572 9.43 -26.83 -20.68
C LEU A 572 8.46 -27.79 -19.96
N ARG A 573 8.33 -29.03 -20.43
CA ARG A 573 7.45 -30.05 -19.82
C ARG A 573 8.25 -31.21 -19.24
N LEU A 574 7.90 -31.61 -18.01
CA LEU A 574 8.40 -32.82 -17.35
C LEU A 574 7.42 -33.98 -17.61
N ASN A 575 7.87 -35.00 -18.33
CA ASN A 575 7.05 -36.15 -18.69
C ASN A 575 7.53 -37.41 -17.95
N PHE A 576 6.63 -38.09 -17.25
CA PHE A 576 6.91 -39.36 -16.57
C PHE A 576 6.30 -40.52 -17.37
N PRO A 577 7.11 -41.34 -18.07
CA PRO A 577 6.59 -42.31 -19.04
C PRO A 577 5.88 -43.52 -18.42
N MET A 578 6.11 -43.83 -17.14
CA MET A 578 5.57 -45.04 -16.47
C MET A 578 4.24 -44.85 -15.72
N LEU A 579 3.62 -43.66 -15.73
CA LEU A 579 2.37 -43.37 -14.99
C LEU A 579 1.09 -43.64 -15.82
N PRO A 580 0.08 -44.37 -15.30
CA PRO A 580 -1.22 -44.55 -15.97
C PRO A 580 -1.91 -43.20 -16.22
N ARG A 581 -2.60 -43.07 -17.37
CA ARG A 581 -3.24 -41.81 -17.82
C ARG A 581 -4.17 -41.15 -16.78
N SER A 582 -4.82 -41.92 -15.92
CA SER A 582 -5.71 -41.41 -14.88
C SER A 582 -5.02 -40.62 -13.76
N LYS A 583 -3.71 -40.80 -13.55
CA LYS A 583 -2.94 -40.09 -12.50
C LYS A 583 -2.07 -38.94 -13.00
N LYS A 584 -1.98 -38.71 -14.31
CA LYS A 584 -1.17 -37.61 -14.88
C LYS A 584 -1.75 -36.22 -14.61
N ALA A 585 -3.06 -36.09 -14.45
CA ALA A 585 -3.72 -34.80 -14.21
C ALA A 585 -3.41 -34.20 -12.83
N ALA A 586 -3.13 -35.02 -11.81
CA ALA A 586 -2.86 -34.55 -10.46
C ALA A 586 -1.45 -33.93 -10.28
N TYR A 587 -0.52 -34.18 -11.20
CA TYR A 587 0.87 -33.75 -11.11
C TYR A 587 1.31 -32.77 -12.22
N ALA A 588 0.39 -32.33 -13.09
CA ALA A 588 0.71 -31.55 -14.28
C ALA A 588 0.87 -30.03 -14.05
N ASN A 589 0.75 -29.52 -12.83
CA ASN A 589 0.82 -28.08 -12.55
C ASN A 589 2.19 -27.65 -12.01
N LEU A 590 3.24 -27.80 -12.81
CA LEU A 590 4.51 -27.12 -12.61
C LEU A 590 4.91 -26.44 -13.93
N VAL A 591 4.67 -25.13 -14.03
CA VAL A 591 5.05 -24.32 -15.19
C VAL A 591 6.26 -23.47 -14.81
N VAL A 592 7.37 -23.65 -15.52
CA VAL A 592 8.59 -22.83 -15.40
C VAL A 592 8.66 -21.91 -16.63
N TRP A 593 8.78 -20.60 -16.43
CA TRP A 593 8.85 -19.60 -17.51
C TRP A 593 10.30 -19.36 -17.97
N TRP A 594 10.50 -19.15 -19.28
CA TRP A 594 11.79 -18.83 -19.93
C TRP A 594 11.76 -17.37 -20.45
N CYS A 595 12.83 -16.60 -20.22
CA CYS A 595 13.07 -15.29 -20.83
C CYS A 595 14.49 -15.24 -21.49
N GLY A 596 14.60 -15.15 -22.83
CA GLY A 596 15.87 -14.91 -23.56
C GLY A 596 15.79 -15.15 -25.09
N PRO A 597 16.61 -14.47 -25.94
CA PRO A 597 16.44 -14.47 -27.40
C PRO A 597 17.12 -15.66 -28.10
N ARG A 598 16.51 -16.11 -29.21
CA ARG A 598 16.88 -17.29 -30.03
C ARG A 598 18.32 -17.28 -30.58
N PRO A 599 19.02 -18.43 -30.59
CA PRO A 599 20.04 -18.73 -31.58
C PRO A 599 19.59 -19.83 -32.56
N GLU A 600 19.86 -19.62 -33.84
CA GLU A 600 19.61 -20.56 -34.93
C GLU A 600 20.64 -21.71 -34.97
N ARG A 601 20.15 -22.94 -35.19
CA ARG A 601 20.80 -24.20 -35.62
C ARG A 601 20.84 -25.34 -34.59
N ILE A 602 20.19 -26.43 -35.01
CA ILE A 602 20.13 -27.76 -34.43
C ILE A 602 21.44 -28.52 -34.73
N ALA A 603 22.06 -29.11 -33.72
CA ALA A 603 23.07 -30.17 -33.88
C ALA A 603 22.85 -31.26 -32.83
N GLU A 604 22.41 -32.43 -33.28
CA GLU A 604 22.42 -33.68 -32.51
C GLU A 604 23.86 -34.09 -32.18
N VAL A 605 24.15 -34.42 -30.91
CA VAL A 605 25.36 -35.19 -30.57
C VAL A 605 24.96 -36.38 -29.70
N ARG A 606 25.23 -37.57 -30.26
CA ARG A 606 25.03 -38.90 -29.66
C ARG A 606 26.06 -39.19 -28.56
N SER A 607 25.64 -40.08 -27.68
CA SER A 607 26.42 -40.84 -26.67
C SER A 607 27.86 -41.21 -27.06
N GLY A 608 28.81 -40.97 -26.15
CA GLY A 608 30.18 -41.50 -26.22
C GLY A 608 30.87 -41.47 -24.85
N GLU A 609 31.60 -42.53 -24.54
CA GLU A 609 32.05 -43.01 -23.23
C GLU A 609 33.26 -42.30 -22.59
N SER A 610 33.45 -42.60 -21.28
CA SER A 610 34.73 -42.70 -20.53
C SER A 610 35.30 -41.39 -19.94
N GLN A 611 35.89 -41.28 -18.72
CA GLN A 611 36.59 -42.19 -17.82
C GLN A 611 36.45 -41.75 -16.35
N TRP A 612 36.45 -42.73 -15.44
CA TRP A 612 36.64 -42.56 -13.99
C TRP A 612 38.14 -42.49 -13.65
N MET A 613 38.55 -41.53 -12.82
CA MET A 613 39.74 -41.66 -11.96
C MET A 613 39.47 -41.00 -10.61
N GLY A 614 39.52 -41.79 -9.54
CA GLY A 614 39.32 -41.36 -8.17
C GLY A 614 40.64 -41.01 -7.46
N CYS A 615 40.58 -40.03 -6.56
CA CYS A 615 41.46 -39.93 -5.40
C CYS A 615 40.59 -39.60 -4.18
N GLY A 616 40.79 -40.36 -3.10
CA GLY A 616 39.80 -40.49 -2.01
C GLY A 616 39.92 -39.50 -0.85
N GLY A 617 39.01 -39.69 0.10
CA GLY A 617 39.20 -39.27 1.49
C GLY A 617 38.07 -38.45 2.10
N ARG A 618 37.08 -39.16 2.66
CA ARG A 618 36.24 -38.79 3.84
C ARG A 618 35.28 -37.59 3.71
N GLY A 619 33.98 -37.94 3.62
CA GLY A 619 32.98 -37.44 4.58
C GLY A 619 32.07 -36.30 4.12
N GLY A 620 30.98 -36.67 3.44
CA GLY A 620 29.63 -36.16 3.70
C GLY A 620 29.20 -34.83 3.06
N LEU A 621 28.60 -34.92 1.86
CA LEU A 621 27.48 -34.12 1.29
C LEU A 621 27.57 -34.19 -0.24
N GLU A 622 26.94 -35.20 -0.86
CA GLU A 622 26.80 -35.26 -2.32
C GLU A 622 25.59 -34.42 -2.75
N SER A 623 25.86 -33.15 -3.08
CA SER A 623 25.01 -32.39 -3.99
C SER A 623 25.25 -32.90 -5.41
N VAL A 624 24.25 -33.53 -6.03
CA VAL A 624 24.27 -33.85 -7.47
C VAL A 624 24.07 -32.54 -8.23
N TRP A 625 25.09 -32.12 -8.96
CA TRP A 625 25.04 -30.99 -9.89
C TRP A 625 24.62 -31.51 -11.26
N VAL A 626 23.52 -30.99 -11.80
CA VAL A 626 23.21 -30.99 -13.24
C VAL A 626 22.84 -29.56 -13.61
#